data_AF-A0A183V811-F1
#
_entry.id   AF-A0A183V811-F1
#
_cell.length_a   1.000
_cell.length_b   1.000
_cell.length_c   1.000
_cell.angle_alpha   90.00
_cell.angle_beta   90.00
_cell.angle_gamma   90.00
#
_symmetry.space_group_name_H-M   'P 1'
#
loop_
_entity.id
_entity.type
_entity.pdbx_description
1 polymer ?
#
loop_
_entity_poly.entity_id
_entity_poly.type
_entity_poly.pdbx_seq_one_letter_code
_entity_poly.pdbx_strand_id
1 'polypeptide(L)'
;MLKGVECECRNSTTYRRVLGSSSRLLCKAQLEPAFWLNEFVHGGYREPHLPTSAYIKSIIEWNNETVNIWSHLLGFIYFSWLFYDANFNTLPQFAAFPSDHIVVSLCIFGAQMCMLFSATYHIFGCASVAERRRWLRFDVFGISAGLISIYLSGIYTAFFCFEVCRPHCEAWYSTNVLRIVFIYMNEENRTQQ
;
A
#
# COMPACT_ATOMS: atom_id res chain seq x y z
N MET A 1 28.64 -9.73 -14.73
CA MET A 1 28.28 -8.64 -13.80
C MET A 1 26.82 -8.36 -14.07
N LEU A 2 25.80 -8.87 -13.37
CA LEU A 2 25.61 -9.49 -12.05
C LEU A 2 25.21 -10.98 -12.23
N LYS A 3 25.68 -11.88 -11.35
CA LYS A 3 25.21 -13.28 -11.35
C LYS A 3 23.80 -13.30 -10.77
N GLY A 4 22.81 -13.68 -11.57
CA GLY A 4 21.48 -14.01 -11.07
C GLY A 4 21.60 -15.08 -10.00
N VAL A 5 20.97 -14.85 -8.86
CA VAL A 5 20.83 -15.86 -7.81
C VAL A 5 19.81 -16.88 -8.31
N GLU A 6 20.24 -17.84 -9.14
CA GLU A 6 19.46 -19.03 -9.44
C GLU A 6 19.26 -19.78 -8.12
N CYS A 7 18.01 -19.82 -7.65
CA CYS A 7 17.63 -20.62 -6.50
C CYS A 7 17.70 -22.10 -6.87
N GLU A 8 18.87 -22.72 -6.67
CA GLU A 8 19.07 -24.16 -6.86
C GLU A 8 18.25 -24.93 -5.80
N CYS A 9 17.10 -25.49 -6.20
CA CYS A 9 16.26 -26.37 -5.38
C CYS A 9 16.97 -27.72 -5.18
N ARG A 10 17.90 -27.82 -4.21
CA ARG A 10 18.56 -29.08 -3.86
C ARG A 10 17.99 -29.66 -2.55
N ASN A 11 17.64 -30.95 -2.57
CA ASN A 11 16.83 -31.71 -1.60
C ASN A 11 17.08 -31.40 -0.09
N SER A 12 15.97 -31.21 0.64
CA SER A 12 15.87 -30.45 1.90
C SER A 12 16.01 -31.25 3.22
N THR A 13 16.22 -32.55 3.22
CA THR A 13 16.18 -33.33 4.48
C THR A 13 17.48 -33.28 5.29
N THR A 14 18.65 -33.15 4.64
CA THR A 14 19.95 -33.27 5.33
C THR A 14 20.52 -31.94 5.83
N TYR A 15 20.06 -30.80 5.29
CA TYR A 15 20.65 -29.47 5.56
C TYR A 15 20.04 -28.71 6.75
N ARG A 16 19.03 -29.28 7.41
CA ARG A 16 18.27 -28.59 8.48
C ARG A 16 19.08 -28.33 9.76
N ARG A 17 20.31 -28.85 9.87
CA ARG A 17 21.09 -28.87 11.12
C ARG A 17 22.35 -27.99 11.13
N VAL A 18 22.76 -27.35 10.02
CA VAL A 18 24.15 -26.85 9.89
C VAL A 18 24.33 -25.34 9.74
N LEU A 19 23.31 -24.52 9.44
CA LEU A 19 23.55 -23.08 9.17
C LEU A 19 22.75 -22.17 10.09
N GLY A 20 23.48 -21.50 10.98
CA GLY A 20 22.97 -20.40 11.80
C GLY A 20 22.66 -19.16 10.96
N SER A 21 21.56 -18.50 11.31
CA SER A 21 21.27 -17.07 11.14
C SER A 21 21.76 -16.41 9.84
N SER A 22 21.25 -16.86 8.70
CA SER A 22 21.15 -16.02 7.50
C SER A 22 19.77 -16.27 6.89
N SER A 23 18.96 -15.22 6.77
CA SER A 23 17.61 -15.26 6.19
C SER A 23 17.69 -15.90 4.80
N ARG A 24 17.35 -17.19 4.70
CA ARG A 24 17.47 -17.94 3.45
C ARG A 24 16.14 -17.81 2.73
N LEU A 25 16.13 -17.08 1.61
CA LEU A 25 14.97 -17.00 0.74
C LEU A 25 14.55 -18.39 0.27
N LEU A 26 13.23 -18.58 0.17
CA LEU A 26 12.60 -19.84 -0.16
C LEU A 26 12.19 -19.89 -1.63
N CYS A 27 12.16 -21.11 -2.15
CA CYS A 27 11.55 -21.44 -3.43
C CYS A 27 10.07 -21.73 -3.24
N LYS A 28 9.28 -21.54 -4.30
CA LYS A 28 7.85 -21.83 -4.31
C LYS A 28 7.52 -23.26 -3.85
N ALA A 29 8.34 -24.23 -4.25
CA ALA A 29 8.19 -25.64 -3.86
C ALA A 29 8.40 -25.90 -2.36
N GLN A 30 8.99 -24.96 -1.62
CA GLN A 30 9.23 -25.05 -0.18
C GLN A 30 8.12 -24.36 0.64
N LEU A 31 7.15 -23.73 -0.02
CA LEU A 31 6.06 -22.99 0.60
C LEU A 31 4.74 -23.71 0.40
N GLU A 32 3.85 -23.55 1.38
CA GLU A 32 2.46 -23.94 1.23
C GLU A 32 1.79 -23.11 0.10
N PRO A 33 0.85 -23.73 -0.65
CA PRO A 33 0.16 -23.04 -1.74
C PRO A 33 -0.52 -21.73 -1.34
N ALA A 34 -0.93 -21.58 -0.08
CA ALA A 34 -1.54 -20.35 0.44
C ALA A 34 -0.62 -19.11 0.38
N PHE A 35 0.70 -19.29 0.27
CA PHE A 35 1.68 -18.21 0.16
C PHE A 35 2.13 -17.94 -1.29
N TRP A 36 1.66 -18.74 -2.25
CA TRP A 36 1.97 -18.53 -3.66
C TRP A 36 1.29 -17.24 -4.14
N LEU A 37 2.10 -16.25 -4.52
CA LEU A 37 1.61 -14.97 -5.02
C LEU A 37 1.18 -15.09 -6.49
N ASN A 38 2.00 -15.77 -7.29
CA ASN A 38 1.82 -15.90 -8.72
C ASN A 38 2.34 -17.28 -9.18
N GLU A 39 1.76 -17.81 -10.25
CA GLU A 39 2.21 -19.06 -10.87
C GLU A 39 3.69 -19.01 -11.30
N PHE A 40 4.10 -17.89 -11.89
CA PHE A 40 5.40 -17.71 -12.55
C PHE A 40 6.54 -17.27 -11.61
N VAL A 41 6.24 -17.01 -10.33
CA VAL A 41 7.27 -16.62 -9.34
C VAL A 41 7.76 -17.86 -8.62
N HIS A 42 8.94 -18.33 -9.00
CA HIS A 42 9.48 -19.62 -8.54
C HIS A 42 10.36 -19.51 -7.27
N GLY A 43 10.86 -18.32 -6.90
CA GLY A 43 11.75 -18.17 -5.75
C GLY A 43 11.85 -16.74 -5.23
N GLY A 44 12.77 -16.53 -4.28
CA GLY A 44 12.99 -15.24 -3.63
C GLY A 44 11.97 -14.92 -2.52
N TYR A 45 11.18 -15.91 -2.08
CA TYR A 45 10.17 -15.72 -1.06
C TYR A 45 10.78 -15.61 0.34
N ARG A 46 10.17 -14.78 1.19
CA ARG A 46 10.55 -14.66 2.60
C ARG A 46 9.85 -15.74 3.44
N GLU A 47 10.53 -16.18 4.49
CA GLU A 47 10.03 -17.23 5.38
C GLU A 47 8.82 -16.74 6.22
N PRO A 48 7.70 -17.50 6.25
CA PRO A 48 6.55 -17.19 7.10
C PRO A 48 6.83 -17.39 8.59
N HIS A 49 5.96 -16.85 9.45
CA HIS A 49 5.96 -17.04 10.91
C HIS A 49 7.21 -16.53 11.65
N LEU A 50 7.94 -15.59 11.07
CA LEU A 50 9.05 -14.89 11.71
C LEU A 50 8.56 -13.70 12.54
N PRO A 51 9.36 -13.21 13.51
CA PRO A 51 9.04 -11.96 14.21
C PRO A 51 8.99 -10.78 13.24
N THR A 52 8.14 -9.78 13.54
CA THR A 52 7.94 -8.56 12.73
C THR A 52 9.25 -7.84 12.37
N SER A 53 10.23 -7.87 13.28
CA SER A 53 11.56 -7.26 13.06
C SER A 53 12.32 -7.90 11.89
N ALA A 54 12.10 -9.18 11.59
CA ALA A 54 12.69 -9.84 10.44
C ALA A 54 12.10 -9.27 9.12
N TYR A 55 10.79 -9.03 9.07
CA TYR A 55 10.14 -8.45 7.90
C TYR A 55 10.55 -6.98 7.68
N ILE A 56 10.73 -6.21 8.75
CA ILE A 56 11.26 -4.85 8.66
C ILE A 56 12.70 -4.86 8.12
N LYS A 57 13.55 -5.77 8.61
CA LYS A 57 14.91 -5.95 8.05
C LYS A 57 14.88 -6.35 6.57
N SER A 58 13.90 -7.14 6.15
CA SER A 58 13.76 -7.59 4.76
C SER A 58 13.48 -6.47 3.75
N ILE A 59 13.12 -5.25 4.20
CA ILE A 59 12.92 -4.08 3.32
C ILE A 59 14.17 -3.78 2.50
N ILE A 60 15.35 -3.92 3.12
CA ILE A 60 16.66 -3.67 2.47
C ILE A 60 17.29 -4.95 1.89
N GLU A 61 16.65 -6.10 2.06
CA GLU A 61 17.13 -7.38 1.51
C GLU A 61 16.52 -7.62 0.12
N TRP A 62 17.30 -8.21 -0.78
CA TRP A 62 16.79 -8.61 -2.09
C TRP A 62 15.85 -9.80 -1.95
N ASN A 63 14.61 -9.67 -2.40
CA ASN A 63 13.57 -10.69 -2.37
C ASN A 63 12.54 -10.44 -3.48
N ASN A 64 11.58 -11.35 -3.63
CA ASN A 64 10.57 -11.29 -4.68
C ASN A 64 9.59 -10.10 -4.55
N GLU A 65 9.57 -9.42 -3.42
CA GLU A 65 8.72 -8.26 -3.15
C GLU A 65 9.51 -6.94 -3.10
N THR A 66 10.83 -6.96 -3.28
CA THR A 66 11.68 -5.75 -3.18
C THR A 66 11.18 -4.62 -4.07
N VAL A 67 10.87 -4.90 -5.34
CA VAL A 67 10.39 -3.85 -6.26
C VAL A 67 9.03 -3.30 -5.82
N ASN A 68 8.13 -4.16 -5.35
CA ASN A 68 6.82 -3.74 -4.86
C ASN A 68 6.97 -2.85 -3.61
N ILE A 69 7.78 -3.27 -2.63
CA ILE A 69 8.05 -2.48 -1.43
C ILE A 69 8.64 -1.10 -1.81
N TRP A 70 9.71 -1.08 -2.61
CA TRP A 70 10.41 0.17 -2.92
C TRP A 70 9.64 1.09 -3.85
N SER A 71 8.90 0.58 -4.83
CA SER A 71 8.07 1.43 -5.71
C SER A 71 7.01 2.19 -4.91
N HIS A 72 6.34 1.52 -3.96
CA HIS A 72 5.35 2.16 -3.09
C HIS A 72 5.98 3.08 -2.03
N LEU A 73 7.10 2.70 -1.40
CA LEU A 73 7.81 3.59 -0.46
C LEU A 73 8.34 4.86 -1.13
N LEU A 74 8.93 4.74 -2.32
CA LEU A 74 9.37 5.89 -3.11
C LEU A 74 8.18 6.74 -3.55
N GLY A 75 7.06 6.12 -3.93
CA GLY A 75 5.80 6.82 -4.19
C GLY A 75 5.32 7.63 -2.99
N PHE A 76 5.34 7.05 -1.78
CA PHE A 76 4.99 7.75 -0.54
C PHE A 76 5.89 8.96 -0.27
N ILE A 77 7.22 8.80 -0.46
CA ILE A 77 8.18 9.91 -0.31
C ILE A 77 7.89 11.00 -1.35
N TYR A 78 7.65 10.63 -2.60
CA TYR A 78 7.32 11.56 -3.68
C TYR A 78 6.05 12.36 -3.37
N PHE A 79 4.97 11.71 -2.94
CA PHE A 79 3.73 12.41 -2.55
C PHE A 79 3.91 13.26 -1.30
N SER A 80 4.79 12.87 -0.37
CA SER A 80 5.13 13.71 0.79
C SER A 80 5.88 14.97 0.39
N TRP A 81 6.79 14.86 -0.59
CA TRP A 81 7.43 16.02 -1.20
C TRP A 81 6.43 16.89 -1.95
N LEU A 82 5.53 16.31 -2.76
CA LEU A 82 4.46 17.06 -3.44
C LEU A 82 3.53 17.78 -2.46
N PHE A 83 3.21 17.16 -1.31
CA PHE A 83 2.40 17.80 -0.28
C PHE A 83 3.07 19.09 0.21
N TYR A 84 4.36 19.01 0.51
CA TYR A 84 5.16 20.16 0.94
C TYR A 84 5.25 21.21 -0.15
N ASP A 85 5.64 20.81 -1.37
CA ASP A 85 5.80 21.73 -2.48
C ASP A 85 4.49 22.44 -2.84
N ALA A 86 3.38 21.70 -2.91
CA ALA A 86 2.06 22.27 -3.19
C ALA A 86 1.66 23.32 -2.15
N ASN A 87 1.74 23.00 -0.85
CA ASN A 87 1.23 23.87 0.20
C ASN A 87 2.15 25.04 0.56
N PHE A 88 3.46 24.88 0.43
CA PHE A 88 4.42 25.88 0.90
C PHE A 88 5.11 26.66 -0.22
N ASN A 89 5.16 26.11 -1.44
CA ASN A 89 5.78 26.78 -2.58
C ASN A 89 4.74 27.16 -3.64
N THR A 90 4.05 26.18 -4.22
CA THR A 90 3.23 26.37 -5.42
C THR A 90 1.94 27.16 -5.14
N LEU A 91 1.10 26.72 -4.20
CA LEU A 91 -0.18 27.40 -3.92
C LEU A 91 0.01 28.85 -3.39
N PRO A 92 0.97 29.14 -2.48
CA PRO A 92 1.22 30.51 -2.05
C PRO A 92 1.70 31.44 -3.16
N GLN A 93 2.47 30.94 -4.16
CA GLN A 93 2.94 31.75 -5.30
C GLN A 93 1.79 32.32 -6.13
N PHE A 94 0.65 31.63 -6.19
CA PHE A 94 -0.55 32.08 -6.91
C PHE A 94 -1.59 32.74 -6.01
N ALA A 95 -1.26 33.00 -4.73
CA ALA A 95 -2.20 33.50 -3.73
C ALA A 95 -3.50 32.67 -3.68
N ALA A 96 -3.36 31.34 -3.75
CA ALA A 96 -4.48 30.40 -3.78
C ALA A 96 -5.36 30.52 -2.52
N PHE A 97 -6.63 30.17 -2.67
CA PHE A 97 -7.57 30.23 -1.55
C PHE A 97 -7.30 29.11 -0.54
N PRO A 98 -7.68 29.26 0.74
CA PRO A 98 -7.55 28.18 1.72
C PRO A 98 -8.27 26.89 1.31
N SER A 99 -9.33 26.97 0.51
CA SER A 99 -10.02 25.79 -0.03
C SER A 99 -9.16 25.00 -1.02
N ASP A 100 -8.35 25.66 -1.85
CA ASP A 100 -7.40 25.01 -2.75
C ASP A 100 -6.37 24.18 -1.95
N HIS A 101 -5.84 24.76 -0.87
CA HIS A 101 -4.93 24.07 0.05
C HIS A 101 -5.55 22.81 0.65
N ILE A 102 -6.79 22.91 1.14
CA ILE A 102 -7.51 21.77 1.73
C ILE A 102 -7.72 20.67 0.69
N VAL A 103 -8.23 21.01 -0.49
CA VAL A 103 -8.57 20.01 -1.52
C VAL A 103 -7.32 19.33 -2.06
N VAL A 104 -6.26 20.08 -2.38
CA VAL A 104 -4.99 19.50 -2.82
C VAL A 104 -4.36 18.64 -1.73
N SER A 105 -4.41 19.09 -0.47
CA SER A 105 -3.91 18.32 0.67
C SER A 105 -4.66 16.99 0.87
N LEU A 106 -5.98 16.99 0.77
CA LEU A 106 -6.80 15.78 0.84
C LEU A 106 -6.55 14.84 -0.34
N CYS A 107 -6.32 15.40 -1.54
CA CYS A 107 -5.96 14.65 -2.73
C CYS A 107 -4.64 13.89 -2.52
N ILE A 108 -3.60 14.61 -2.10
CA ILE A 108 -2.26 14.05 -1.89
C ILE A 108 -2.24 13.09 -0.71
N PHE A 109 -2.96 13.39 0.37
CA PHE A 109 -3.09 12.50 1.52
C PHE A 109 -3.71 11.15 1.14
N GLY A 110 -4.74 11.15 0.29
CA GLY A 110 -5.29 9.89 -0.25
C GLY A 110 -4.26 9.06 -1.00
N ALA A 111 -3.42 9.70 -1.83
CA ALA A 111 -2.33 9.03 -2.53
C ALA A 111 -1.24 8.50 -1.57
N GLN A 112 -0.90 9.26 -0.51
CA GLN A 112 0.04 8.81 0.53
C GLN A 112 -0.49 7.57 1.27
N MET A 113 -1.77 7.56 1.65
CA MET A 113 -2.40 6.41 2.31
C MET A 113 -2.39 5.17 1.41
N CYS A 114 -2.72 5.33 0.12
CA CYS A 114 -2.62 4.26 -0.87
C CYS A 114 -1.21 3.67 -0.93
N MET A 115 -0.18 4.51 -1.07
CA MET A 115 1.20 4.05 -1.16
C MET A 115 1.70 3.39 0.12
N LEU A 116 1.35 3.95 1.28
CA LEU A 116 1.77 3.42 2.57
C LEU A 116 1.16 2.05 2.86
N PHE A 117 -0.16 1.88 2.65
CA PHE A 117 -0.82 0.60 2.89
C PHE A 117 -0.42 -0.49 1.92
N SER A 118 -0.12 -0.14 0.68
CA SER A 118 0.45 -1.09 -0.27
C SER A 118 1.85 -1.54 0.15
N ALA A 119 2.71 -0.60 0.56
CA ALA A 119 4.03 -0.94 1.09
C ALA A 119 3.95 -1.86 2.32
N THR A 120 3.06 -1.59 3.28
CA THR A 120 2.90 -2.47 4.45
C THR A 120 2.37 -3.85 4.09
N TYR A 121 1.48 -3.96 3.10
CA TYR A 121 1.07 -5.25 2.54
C TYR A 121 2.25 -6.04 1.99
N HIS A 122 3.08 -5.42 1.15
CA HIS A 122 4.25 -6.09 0.61
C HIS A 122 5.31 -6.39 1.67
N ILE A 123 5.41 -5.62 2.76
CA ILE A 123 6.32 -5.92 3.86
C ILE A 123 5.83 -7.12 4.69
N PHE A 124 4.57 -7.09 5.15
CA PHE A 124 4.06 -8.03 6.16
C PHE A 124 3.20 -9.17 5.60
N GLY A 125 2.81 -9.14 4.32
CA GLY A 125 1.91 -10.12 3.70
C GLY A 125 2.48 -11.55 3.58
N CYS A 126 3.76 -11.76 3.90
CA CYS A 126 4.37 -13.08 4.02
C CYS A 126 4.35 -13.65 5.44
N ALA A 127 3.98 -12.87 6.46
CA ALA A 127 4.08 -13.27 7.87
C ALA A 127 3.16 -14.43 8.23
N SER A 128 1.91 -14.37 7.78
CA SER A 128 0.94 -15.46 7.90
C SER A 128 -0.21 -15.23 6.91
N VAL A 129 -1.03 -16.26 6.68
CA VAL A 129 -2.22 -16.13 5.83
C VAL A 129 -3.21 -15.11 6.43
N ALA A 130 -3.30 -15.02 7.76
CA ALA A 130 -4.16 -14.05 8.44
C ALA A 130 -3.65 -12.61 8.24
N GLU A 131 -2.35 -12.37 8.45
CA GLU A 131 -1.74 -11.06 8.23
C GLU A 131 -1.83 -10.64 6.78
N ARG A 132 -1.60 -11.55 5.82
CA ARG A 132 -1.79 -11.30 4.39
C ARG A 132 -3.19 -10.76 4.10
N ARG A 133 -4.23 -11.43 4.60
CA ARG A 133 -5.62 -10.99 4.39
C ARG A 133 -5.88 -9.63 5.03
N ARG A 134 -5.37 -9.41 6.25
CA ARG A 134 -5.51 -8.14 6.96
C ARG A 134 -4.87 -6.99 6.20
N TRP A 135 -3.62 -7.12 5.80
CA TRP A 135 -2.91 -6.06 5.09
C TRP A 135 -3.45 -5.85 3.67
N LEU A 136 -3.93 -6.91 3.01
CA LEU A 136 -4.60 -6.79 1.71
C LEU A 136 -5.89 -5.95 1.83
N ARG A 137 -6.66 -6.09 2.92
CA ARG A 137 -7.82 -5.22 3.15
C ARG A 137 -7.41 -3.75 3.29
N PHE A 138 -6.32 -3.47 4.02
CA PHE A 138 -5.82 -2.10 4.14
C PHE A 138 -5.30 -1.54 2.82
N ASP A 139 -4.61 -2.34 2.01
CA ASP A 139 -4.14 -1.95 0.68
C ASP A 139 -5.32 -1.58 -0.25
N VAL A 140 -6.33 -2.45 -0.32
CA VAL A 140 -7.56 -2.18 -1.09
C VAL A 140 -8.33 -0.96 -0.54
N PHE A 141 -8.35 -0.77 0.78
CA PHE A 141 -8.89 0.44 1.39
C PHE A 141 -8.10 1.68 0.98
N GLY A 142 -6.76 1.59 0.94
CA GLY A 142 -5.88 2.67 0.48
C GLY A 142 -6.16 3.08 -0.95
N ILE A 143 -6.34 2.12 -1.87
CA ILE A 143 -6.76 2.38 -3.26
C ILE A 143 -8.10 3.13 -3.28
N SER A 144 -9.07 2.67 -2.48
CA SER A 144 -10.40 3.28 -2.40
C SER A 144 -10.32 4.72 -1.87
N ALA A 145 -9.56 4.96 -0.81
CA ALA A 145 -9.32 6.30 -0.26
C ALA A 145 -8.65 7.23 -1.28
N GLY A 146 -7.65 6.73 -2.01
CA GLY A 146 -7.01 7.47 -3.11
C GLY A 146 -7.98 7.86 -4.22
N LEU A 147 -8.82 6.93 -4.67
CA LEU A 147 -9.86 7.21 -5.67
C LEU A 147 -10.85 8.26 -5.16
N ILE A 148 -11.30 8.14 -3.91
CA ILE A 148 -12.22 9.10 -3.29
C ILE A 148 -11.63 10.51 -3.28
N SER A 149 -10.38 10.62 -2.86
CA SER A 149 -9.61 11.86 -2.82
C SER A 149 -9.46 12.50 -4.21
N ILE A 150 -9.19 11.70 -5.26
CA ILE A 150 -9.09 12.19 -6.65
C ILE A 150 -10.44 12.69 -7.16
N TYR A 151 -11.54 11.97 -6.90
CA TYR A 151 -12.88 12.40 -7.30
C TYR A 151 -13.30 13.69 -6.62
N LEU A 152 -13.04 13.85 -5.31
CA LEU A 152 -13.32 15.08 -4.59
C LEU A 152 -12.58 16.27 -5.22
N SER A 153 -11.28 16.11 -5.49
CA SER A 153 -10.47 17.12 -6.19
C SER A 153 -11.02 17.43 -7.60
N GLY A 154 -11.38 16.39 -8.36
CA GLY A 154 -11.97 16.55 -9.69
C GLY A 154 -13.30 17.32 -9.67
N ILE A 155 -14.18 17.07 -8.70
CA ILE A 155 -15.44 17.81 -8.53
C ILE A 155 -15.14 19.28 -8.20
N TYR A 156 -14.24 19.54 -7.26
CA TYR A 156 -13.84 20.90 -6.87
C TYR A 156 -13.34 21.69 -8.09
N THR A 157 -12.44 21.10 -8.89
CA THR A 157 -11.88 21.76 -10.08
C THR A 157 -12.91 21.89 -11.20
N ALA A 158 -13.74 20.86 -11.46
CA ALA A 158 -14.73 20.90 -12.54
C ALA A 158 -15.83 21.96 -12.30
N PHE A 159 -16.22 22.16 -11.04
CA PHE A 159 -17.22 23.15 -10.63
C PHE A 159 -16.60 24.42 -10.04
N PHE A 160 -15.31 24.69 -10.32
CA PHE A 160 -14.60 25.84 -9.76
C PHE A 160 -15.34 27.16 -10.00
N CYS A 161 -15.83 27.41 -11.23
CA CYS A 161 -16.59 28.62 -11.59
C CYS A 161 -18.09 28.54 -11.25
N PHE A 162 -18.59 27.40 -10.75
CA PHE A 162 -20.01 27.18 -10.47
C PHE A 162 -20.25 27.13 -8.96
N GLU A 163 -20.10 28.28 -8.29
CA GLU A 163 -20.12 28.38 -6.83
C GLU A 163 -21.42 27.90 -6.17
N VAL A 164 -22.55 27.96 -6.88
CA VAL A 164 -23.83 27.42 -6.41
C VAL A 164 -23.82 25.90 -6.45
N CYS A 165 -23.37 25.29 -7.55
CA CYS A 165 -23.41 23.83 -7.74
C CYS A 165 -22.30 23.10 -6.98
N ARG A 166 -21.10 23.69 -6.87
CA ARG A 166 -19.92 23.08 -6.24
C ARG A 166 -20.18 22.50 -4.84
N PRO A 167 -20.66 23.26 -3.84
CA PRO A 167 -20.86 22.73 -2.50
C PRO A 167 -21.95 21.64 -2.47
N HIS A 168 -22.95 21.70 -3.35
CA HIS A 168 -23.97 20.66 -3.47
C HIS A 168 -23.38 19.35 -4.01
N CYS A 169 -22.56 19.42 -5.05
CA CYS A 169 -21.89 18.25 -5.62
C CYS A 169 -20.89 17.62 -4.64
N GLU A 170 -20.07 18.44 -3.97
CA GLU A 170 -19.11 17.97 -2.96
C GLU A 170 -19.80 17.35 -1.75
N ALA A 171 -20.85 17.97 -1.23
CA ALA A 171 -21.61 17.45 -0.09
C ALA A 171 -22.35 16.16 -0.45
N TRP A 172 -22.96 16.09 -1.64
CA TRP A 172 -23.61 14.89 -2.13
C TRP A 172 -22.59 13.74 -2.27
N TYR A 173 -21.44 14.00 -2.89
CA TYR A 173 -20.38 13.01 -3.04
C TYR A 173 -19.88 12.51 -1.69
N SER A 174 -19.48 13.44 -0.80
CA SER A 174 -18.94 13.13 0.52
C SER A 174 -19.94 12.36 1.40
N THR A 175 -21.22 12.72 1.34
CA THR A 175 -22.28 12.03 2.09
C THR A 175 -22.49 10.60 1.60
N ASN A 176 -22.47 10.37 0.29
CA ASN A 176 -22.62 9.02 -0.28
C ASN A 176 -21.40 8.15 0.07
N VAL A 177 -20.19 8.72 -0.01
CA VAL A 177 -18.96 8.02 0.40
C VAL A 177 -19.02 7.64 1.87
N LEU A 178 -19.37 8.57 2.77
CA LEU A 178 -19.50 8.29 4.20
C LEU A 178 -20.54 7.21 4.49
N ARG A 179 -21.66 7.20 3.78
CA ARG A 179 -22.69 6.15 3.89
C ARG A 179 -22.14 4.78 3.49
N ILE A 180 -21.42 4.71 2.36
CA ILE A 180 -20.81 3.45 1.89
C ILE A 180 -19.78 2.94 2.90
N VAL A 181 -18.90 3.82 3.39
CA VAL A 181 -17.91 3.47 4.41
C VAL A 181 -18.60 3.00 5.70
N PHE A 182 -19.63 3.70 6.18
CA PHE A 182 -20.38 3.30 7.37
C PHE A 182 -21.07 1.93 7.21
N ILE A 183 -21.67 1.66 6.05
CA ILE A 183 -22.27 0.36 5.74
C ILE A 183 -21.20 -0.73 5.78
N TYR A 184 -20.06 -0.50 5.11
CA TYR A 184 -18.95 -1.43 5.06
C TYR A 184 -18.39 -1.75 6.46
N MET A 185 -18.12 -0.72 7.27
CA MET A 185 -17.63 -0.90 8.64
C MET A 185 -18.63 -1.67 9.53
N ASN A 186 -19.94 -1.45 9.33
CA ASN A 186 -20.97 -2.18 10.06
C ASN A 186 -21.18 -3.62 9.58
N GLU A 187 -20.96 -3.91 8.30
CA GLU A 187 -20.92 -5.30 7.81
C GLU A 187 -19.72 -6.05 8.37
N GLU A 188 -18.54 -5.44 8.37
CA GLU A 188 -17.33 -6.07 8.92
C GLU A 188 -17.51 -6.42 10.41
N ASN A 189 -18.10 -5.53 11.20
CA ASN A 189 -18.45 -5.81 12.61
C ASN A 189 -19.42 -6.98 12.79
N ARG A 190 -20.38 -7.17 11.87
CA ARG A 190 -21.35 -8.28 11.93
C ARG A 190 -20.74 -9.62 11.55
N THR A 191 -19.76 -9.64 10.64
CA THR A 191 -19.07 -10.89 10.27
C THR A 191 -18.07 -11.39 11.31
N GLN A 192 -17.78 -10.60 12.34
CA GLN A 192 -16.87 -10.96 13.44
C GLN A 192 -17.59 -11.44 14.71
N GLN A 193 -18.94 -11.42 14.74
CA GLN A 193 -19.78 -12.01 15.80
C GLN A 193 -20.26 -13.40 15.39
#